data_AF-C1C1A3-F1
#
_entry.id   AF-C1C1A3-F1
#
_cell.length_a   1.000
_cell.length_b   1.000
_cell.length_c   1.000
_cell.angle_alpha   90.00
_cell.angle_beta   90.00
_cell.angle_gamma   90.00
#
_symmetry.space_group_name_H-M   'P 1'
#
loop_
_entity.id
_entity.type
_entity.pdbx_description
1 polymer ?
#
loop_
_entity_poly.entity_id
_entity_poly.type
_entity_poly.pdbx_seq_one_letter_code
_entity_poly.pdbx_strand_id
1 'polypeptide(L)'
;MEFTNLGSQCGESSCRQLDFLPLRCDACSGMFCSSHHSYETHSCPQRHTKDVQVPVCPLCDLPVPVRRGSPPDAAVWAHMDSSECGAQQTSKKTAGDCAVRKCKNREPIPFKCSSCQQTVCISHRHQQDHPCSKDKSSLKNTSSIVNRTSQTQSQIDQDQLLALALSREDNSRTSGASNPSTSSSSNKACRVS
;
A
#
# COMPACT_ATOMS: atom_id res chain seq x y z
N MET A 1 12.99 -26.56 -35.23
CA MET A 1 13.57 -25.47 -34.42
C MET A 1 14.24 -26.13 -33.23
N GLU A 2 15.57 -26.04 -33.17
CA GLU A 2 16.37 -26.59 -32.07
C GLU A 2 16.40 -25.56 -30.94
N PHE A 3 15.83 -25.90 -29.78
CA PHE A 3 15.95 -25.10 -28.56
C PHE A 3 17.28 -25.42 -27.90
N THR A 4 18.35 -24.81 -28.39
CA THR A 4 19.73 -25.07 -27.94
C THR A 4 19.97 -24.41 -26.58
N ASN A 5 19.99 -25.23 -25.51
CA ASN A 5 20.55 -24.93 -24.18
C ASN A 5 20.05 -23.65 -23.48
N LEU A 6 18.74 -23.55 -23.23
CA LEU A 6 18.20 -22.52 -22.35
C LEU A 6 18.29 -23.00 -20.88
N GLY A 7 19.06 -22.29 -20.05
CA GLY A 7 19.21 -22.56 -18.62
C GLY A 7 20.58 -23.13 -18.22
N SER A 8 20.90 -23.08 -16.92
CA SER A 8 22.15 -23.62 -16.36
C SER A 8 21.86 -24.85 -15.51
N GLN A 9 22.76 -25.83 -15.53
CA GLN A 9 22.67 -26.98 -14.65
C GLN A 9 23.11 -26.62 -13.23
N CYS A 10 22.42 -27.17 -12.24
CA CYS A 10 22.83 -27.11 -10.85
C CYS A 10 24.21 -27.78 -10.68
N GLY A 11 25.12 -27.11 -9.99
CA GLY A 11 26.46 -27.59 -9.66
C GLY A 11 26.48 -28.65 -8.55
N GLU A 12 25.34 -28.91 -7.91
CA GLU A 12 25.21 -30.01 -6.95
C GLU A 12 25.22 -31.36 -7.68
N SER A 13 26.09 -32.25 -7.21
CA SER A 13 26.38 -33.55 -7.83
C SER A 13 25.16 -34.47 -7.92
N SER A 14 24.25 -34.34 -6.96
CA SER A 14 23.03 -35.16 -6.85
C SER A 14 21.84 -34.63 -7.66
N CYS A 15 21.87 -33.36 -8.11
CA CYS A 15 20.72 -32.71 -8.73
C CYS A 15 20.87 -32.55 -10.25
N ARG A 16 21.95 -31.88 -10.71
CA ARG A 16 22.20 -31.52 -12.13
C ARG A 16 20.99 -31.00 -12.93
N GLN A 17 19.95 -30.50 -12.25
CA GLN A 17 18.74 -30.03 -12.88
C GLN A 17 19.01 -28.75 -13.67
N LEU A 18 18.42 -28.64 -14.86
CA LEU A 18 18.43 -27.41 -15.66
C LEU A 18 17.43 -26.42 -15.05
N ASP A 19 17.96 -25.31 -14.54
CA ASP A 19 17.15 -24.19 -14.06
C ASP A 19 17.29 -23.02 -15.03
N PHE A 20 16.16 -22.41 -15.37
CA PHE A 20 16.12 -21.24 -16.25
C PHE A 20 16.51 -19.96 -15.51
N LEU A 21 16.54 -19.99 -14.18
CA LEU A 21 17.03 -18.91 -13.34
C LEU A 21 18.29 -19.36 -12.56
N PRO A 22 19.48 -19.23 -13.16
CA PRO A 22 20.73 -19.61 -12.53
C PRO A 22 20.97 -18.80 -11.24
N LEU A 23 21.05 -19.46 -10.09
CA LEU A 23 21.36 -18.79 -8.82
C LEU A 23 22.85 -18.97 -8.50
N ARG A 24 23.59 -17.88 -8.50
CA ARG A 24 25.02 -17.87 -8.15
C ARG A 24 25.18 -17.73 -6.64
N CYS A 25 25.86 -18.68 -6.00
CA CYS A 25 26.26 -18.54 -4.61
C CYS A 25 27.29 -17.40 -4.48
N ASP A 26 27.09 -16.49 -3.54
CA ASP A 26 27.98 -15.35 -3.28
C ASP A 26 29.28 -15.73 -2.55
N ALA A 27 29.34 -16.92 -1.93
CA ALA A 27 30.54 -17.44 -1.27
C ALA A 27 31.39 -18.28 -2.23
N CYS A 28 30.89 -19.42 -2.72
CA CYS A 28 31.65 -20.31 -3.60
C CYS A 28 31.55 -19.98 -5.09
N SER A 29 30.68 -19.03 -5.48
CA SER A 29 30.43 -18.64 -6.88
C SER A 29 29.87 -19.73 -7.81
N GLY A 30 29.48 -20.89 -7.27
CA GLY A 30 28.81 -21.96 -8.01
C GLY A 30 27.38 -21.61 -8.42
N MET A 31 26.89 -22.26 -9.47
CA MET A 31 25.52 -22.10 -9.98
C MET A 31 24.63 -23.20 -9.43
N PHE A 32 23.50 -22.85 -8.84
CA PHE A 32 22.56 -23.80 -8.24
C PHE A 32 21.12 -23.50 -8.67
N CYS A 33 20.26 -24.50 -8.57
CA CYS A 33 18.82 -24.34 -8.77
C CYS A 33 18.14 -23.76 -7.52
N SER A 34 16.87 -23.38 -7.66
CA SER A 34 16.04 -22.86 -6.55
C SER A 34 16.04 -23.73 -5.27
N SER A 35 16.15 -25.05 -5.39
CA SER A 35 16.21 -25.96 -4.24
C SER A 35 17.59 -26.11 -3.59
N HIS A 36 18.68 -25.84 -4.31
CA HIS A 36 20.06 -26.07 -3.85
C HIS A 36 20.88 -24.79 -3.62
N HIS A 37 20.29 -23.61 -3.82
CA HIS A 37 20.98 -22.33 -3.70
C HIS A 37 21.42 -21.96 -2.27
N SER A 38 20.79 -22.51 -1.24
CA SER A 38 21.14 -22.24 0.16
C SER A 38 22.48 -22.85 0.55
N TYR A 39 23.25 -22.23 1.45
CA TYR A 39 24.59 -22.73 1.79
C TYR A 39 24.60 -24.13 2.40
N GLU A 40 23.51 -24.54 3.07
CA GLU A 40 23.38 -25.85 3.69
C GLU A 40 23.05 -26.93 2.66
N THR A 41 22.21 -26.61 1.68
CA THR A 41 21.72 -27.58 0.69
C THR A 41 22.79 -28.05 -0.28
N HIS A 42 23.80 -27.21 -0.58
CA HIS A 42 24.96 -27.61 -1.39
C HIS A 42 26.26 -27.72 -0.60
N SER A 43 26.18 -27.75 0.75
CA SER A 43 27.34 -27.85 1.65
C SER A 43 28.49 -26.89 1.27
N CYS A 44 28.19 -25.58 1.25
CA CYS A 44 29.11 -24.57 0.74
C CYS A 44 30.46 -24.57 1.49
N PRO A 45 31.60 -24.73 0.80
CA PRO A 45 32.92 -24.77 1.45
C PRO A 45 33.31 -23.42 2.09
N GLN A 46 32.73 -22.31 1.62
CA GLN A 46 33.06 -20.96 2.09
C GLN A 46 31.91 -20.30 2.88
N ARG A 47 30.96 -21.09 3.40
CA ARG A 47 29.82 -20.58 4.21
C ARG A 47 30.26 -19.60 5.30
N HIS A 48 31.37 -19.91 5.98
CA HIS A 48 31.90 -19.12 7.10
C HIS A 48 32.38 -17.72 6.72
N THR A 49 32.66 -17.44 5.44
CA THR A 49 33.20 -16.13 5.02
C THR A 49 32.14 -15.04 4.92
N LYS A 50 30.87 -15.43 4.79
CA LYS A 50 29.73 -14.54 4.58
C LYS A 50 28.69 -14.59 5.70
N ASP A 51 28.88 -15.46 6.69
CA ASP A 51 27.99 -15.61 7.84
C ASP A 51 28.14 -14.44 8.82
N VAL A 52 27.65 -13.26 8.43
CA VAL A 52 27.63 -12.05 9.26
C VAL A 52 26.29 -12.00 9.98
N GLN A 53 26.26 -12.52 11.20
CA GLN A 53 25.10 -12.44 12.08
C GLN A 53 25.03 -11.05 12.72
N VAL A 54 23.83 -10.46 12.74
CA VAL A 54 23.56 -9.19 13.44
C VAL A 54 22.96 -9.54 14.80
N PRO A 55 23.75 -9.50 15.89
CA PRO A 55 23.25 -9.77 17.22
C PRO A 55 22.33 -8.63 17.69
N VAL A 56 21.33 -8.99 18.49
CA VAL A 56 20.41 -8.04 19.13
C VAL A 56 20.88 -7.80 20.57
N CYS A 57 20.89 -6.55 21.01
CA CYS A 57 21.23 -6.22 22.39
C CYS A 57 20.08 -6.60 23.33
N PRO A 58 20.33 -7.35 24.42
CA PRO A 58 19.28 -7.79 25.34
C PRO A 58 18.70 -6.67 26.22
N LEU A 59 19.31 -5.48 26.25
CA LEU A 59 18.86 -4.35 27.08
C LEU A 59 17.93 -3.39 26.32
N CYS A 60 18.11 -3.27 25.01
CA CYS A 60 17.41 -2.27 24.20
C CYS A 60 16.64 -2.87 23.01
N ASP A 61 16.82 -4.15 22.73
CA ASP A 61 16.25 -4.87 21.58
C ASP A 61 16.58 -4.23 20.21
N LEU A 62 17.57 -3.32 20.16
CA LEU A 62 18.08 -2.79 18.89
C LEU A 62 19.15 -3.73 18.32
N PRO A 63 19.16 -3.94 16.98
CA PRO A 63 20.24 -4.67 16.32
C PRO A 63 21.55 -3.91 16.45
N VAL A 64 22.59 -4.59 16.94
CA VAL A 64 23.91 -4.00 17.18
C VAL A 64 24.75 -4.07 15.91
N PRO A 65 25.26 -2.94 15.38
CA PRO A 65 26.16 -2.95 14.24
C PRO A 65 27.49 -3.63 14.57
N VAL A 66 27.81 -4.74 13.90
CA VAL A 66 29.08 -5.48 14.08
C VAL A 66 30.03 -5.16 12.92
N ARG A 67 31.31 -4.88 13.21
CA ARG A 67 32.34 -4.69 12.18
C ARG A 67 32.79 -6.05 11.63
N ARG A 68 33.17 -6.11 10.34
CA ARG A 68 33.70 -7.35 9.75
C ARG A 68 34.96 -7.79 10.50
N GLY A 69 34.92 -8.97 11.11
CA GLY A 69 36.03 -9.55 11.87
C GLY A 69 35.98 -9.33 13.39
N SER A 70 35.09 -8.48 13.92
CA SER A 70 34.85 -8.45 15.37
C SER A 70 33.85 -9.53 15.77
N PRO A 71 34.08 -10.28 16.86
CA PRO A 71 33.10 -11.24 17.34
C PRO A 71 31.80 -10.53 17.78
N PRO A 72 30.63 -11.14 17.55
CA PRO A 72 29.33 -10.52 17.83
C PRO A 72 29.19 -10.12 19.30
N ASP A 73 29.68 -10.96 20.23
CA ASP A 73 29.58 -10.72 21.67
C ASP A 73 30.34 -9.46 22.11
N ALA A 74 31.54 -9.24 21.57
CA ALA A 74 32.33 -8.06 21.88
C ALA A 74 31.68 -6.77 21.36
N ALA A 75 31.02 -6.84 20.20
CA ALA A 75 30.28 -5.70 19.65
C ALA A 75 29.04 -5.37 20.49
N VAL A 76 28.29 -6.38 20.95
CA VAL A 76 27.19 -6.19 21.89
C VAL A 76 27.69 -5.60 23.20
N TRP A 77 28.80 -6.10 23.74
CA TRP A 77 29.38 -5.58 24.98
C TRP A 77 29.79 -4.11 24.86
N ALA A 78 30.51 -3.74 23.81
CA ALA A 78 30.87 -2.34 23.54
C ALA A 78 29.65 -1.44 23.36
N HIS A 79 28.57 -1.96 22.77
CA HIS A 79 27.30 -1.24 22.68
C HIS A 79 26.62 -1.08 24.04
N MET A 80 26.67 -2.09 24.93
CA MET A 80 26.12 -2.00 26.28
C MET A 80 26.81 -0.92 27.12
N ASP A 81 28.12 -0.75 26.95
CA ASP A 81 28.91 0.28 27.64
C ASP A 81 28.79 1.68 26.99
N SER A 82 28.26 1.78 25.77
CA SER A 82 28.10 3.06 25.08
C SER A 82 26.77 3.74 25.43
N SER A 83 26.76 5.09 25.44
CA SER A 83 25.54 5.89 25.63
C SER A 83 24.51 5.77 24.49
N GLU A 84 24.85 5.03 23.43
CA GLU A 84 23.97 4.74 22.29
C GLU A 84 23.08 3.50 22.57
N CYS A 85 23.26 2.82 23.71
CA CYS A 85 22.34 1.79 24.16
C CYS A 85 20.98 2.40 24.53
N GLY A 86 19.96 2.11 23.73
CA GLY A 86 18.58 2.59 23.92
C GLY A 86 17.93 2.17 25.25
N ALA A 87 18.58 1.32 26.04
CA ALA A 87 18.15 0.94 27.40
C ALA A 87 18.01 2.16 28.32
N GLN A 88 18.78 3.23 28.06
CA GLN A 88 18.67 4.49 28.80
C GLN A 88 17.61 5.45 28.24
N GLN A 89 17.12 5.22 27.01
CA GLN A 89 16.10 6.05 26.38
C GLN A 89 14.72 5.42 26.53
N THR A 90 14.19 5.43 27.75
CA THR A 90 12.75 5.22 28.00
C THR A 90 11.94 6.46 27.61
N SER A 91 12.22 7.10 26.47
CA SER A 91 11.39 8.19 25.98
C SER A 91 10.20 7.57 25.25
N LYS A 92 9.16 7.28 26.05
CA LYS A 92 7.81 6.95 25.59
C LYS A 92 7.47 7.90 24.43
N LYS A 93 7.54 7.42 23.18
CA LYS A 93 6.92 8.11 22.06
C LYS A 93 5.43 8.06 22.37
N THR A 94 4.90 9.12 22.99
CA THR A 94 3.48 9.22 23.30
C THR A 94 2.76 9.15 21.96
N ALA A 95 2.18 7.98 21.67
CA ALA A 95 1.24 7.80 20.58
C ALA A 95 0.22 8.93 20.67
N GLY A 96 0.18 9.79 19.64
CA GLY A 96 -0.69 10.95 19.61
C GLY A 96 -2.14 10.49 19.76
N ASP A 97 -2.82 11.04 20.75
CA ASP A 97 -4.26 10.86 20.92
C ASP A 97 -5.02 11.48 19.73
N CYS A 98 -6.12 10.84 19.35
CA CYS A 98 -6.98 11.37 18.31
C CYS A 98 -7.57 12.72 18.73
N ALA A 99 -7.40 13.75 17.89
CA ALA A 99 -7.91 15.10 18.13
C ALA A 99 -9.46 15.20 18.12
N VAL A 100 -10.18 14.13 17.74
CA VAL A 100 -11.65 14.09 17.72
C VAL A 100 -12.20 14.02 19.14
N ARG A 101 -13.14 14.93 19.45
CA ARG A 101 -13.87 14.92 20.71
C ARG A 101 -14.55 13.56 20.92
N LYS A 102 -14.35 12.93 22.08
CA LYS A 102 -14.85 11.61 22.48
C LYS A 102 -14.14 10.39 21.86
N CYS A 103 -13.09 10.57 21.05
CA CYS A 103 -12.25 9.45 20.61
C CYS A 103 -11.09 9.24 21.59
N LYS A 104 -10.92 8.01 22.11
CA LYS A 104 -9.83 7.64 23.03
C LYS A 104 -8.80 6.70 22.39
N ASN A 105 -8.90 6.46 21.08
CA ASN A 105 -8.00 5.58 20.37
C ASN A 105 -6.62 6.23 20.26
N ARG A 106 -5.57 5.45 20.59
CA ARG A 106 -4.17 5.84 20.51
C ARG A 106 -3.47 4.91 19.55
N GLU A 107 -3.20 5.41 18.35
CA GLU A 107 -2.51 4.65 17.33
C GLU A 107 -0.99 4.80 17.51
N PRO A 108 -0.21 3.71 17.45
CA PRO A 108 1.24 3.76 17.58
C PRO A 108 1.90 4.56 16.43
N ILE A 109 1.20 4.69 15.31
CA ILE A 109 1.62 5.47 14.14
C ILE A 109 0.75 6.72 14.05
N PRO A 110 1.34 7.94 14.06
CA PRO A 110 0.57 9.17 13.96
C PRO A 110 0.05 9.39 12.52
N PHE A 111 -1.27 9.40 12.35
CA PHE A 111 -1.90 9.78 11.08
C PHE A 111 -2.32 11.25 11.12
N LYS A 112 -1.68 12.07 10.29
CA LYS A 112 -2.02 13.49 10.13
C LYS A 112 -2.97 13.68 8.95
N CYS A 113 -4.04 14.43 9.15
CA CYS A 113 -4.93 14.80 8.06
C CYS A 113 -4.25 15.81 7.10
N SER A 114 -4.28 15.58 5.78
CA SER A 114 -3.66 16.49 4.79
C SER A 114 -4.30 17.88 4.76
N SER A 115 -5.58 18.00 5.13
CA SER A 115 -6.27 19.27 5.20
C SER A 115 -6.02 19.99 6.52
N CYS A 116 -6.33 19.42 7.69
CA CYS A 116 -6.26 20.15 8.95
C CYS A 116 -4.97 19.93 9.77
N GLN A 117 -4.09 19.01 9.34
CA GLN A 117 -2.86 18.59 10.04
C GLN A 117 -3.06 18.06 11.47
N GLN A 118 -4.30 17.80 11.90
CA GLN A 118 -4.57 17.18 13.19
C GLN A 118 -4.23 15.68 13.14
N THR A 119 -3.68 15.18 14.25
CA THR A 119 -3.43 13.75 14.43
C THR A 119 -4.75 13.08 14.78
N VAL A 120 -5.15 12.11 13.96
CA VAL A 120 -6.42 11.38 14.08
C VAL A 120 -6.13 9.88 14.07
N CYS A 121 -7.02 9.07 14.63
CA CYS A 121 -6.89 7.61 14.57
C CYS A 121 -7.26 7.08 13.17
N ILE A 122 -7.06 5.78 12.94
CA ILE A 122 -7.40 5.15 11.65
C ILE A 122 -8.89 5.30 11.31
N SER A 123 -9.77 5.22 12.32
CA SER A 123 -11.22 5.39 12.17
C SER A 123 -11.64 6.82 11.85
N HIS A 124 -10.79 7.81 12.13
CA HIS A 124 -11.07 9.23 11.88
C HIS A 124 -10.09 9.85 10.88
N ARG A 125 -9.39 9.03 10.08
CA ARG A 125 -8.40 9.47 9.10
C ARG A 125 -9.02 10.29 7.97
N HIS A 126 -10.28 10.02 7.63
CA HIS A 126 -10.97 10.74 6.56
C HIS A 126 -11.51 12.09 7.05
N GLN A 127 -11.66 13.04 6.12
CA GLN A 127 -12.09 14.42 6.41
C GLN A 127 -13.48 14.52 7.03
N GLN A 128 -14.37 13.58 6.69
CA GLN A 128 -15.75 13.55 7.18
C GLN A 128 -15.88 12.97 8.60
N ASP A 129 -14.90 12.17 9.03
CA ASP A 129 -14.94 11.45 10.31
C ASP A 129 -14.38 12.27 11.48
N HIS A 130 -13.88 13.46 11.21
CA HIS A 130 -13.44 14.42 12.21
C HIS A 130 -13.94 15.82 11.86
N PRO A 131 -14.00 16.75 12.84
CA PRO A 131 -14.30 18.15 12.56
C PRO A 131 -13.10 18.82 11.85
N CYS A 132 -12.87 18.47 10.58
CA CYS A 132 -11.80 19.00 9.75
C CYS A 132 -11.96 20.52 9.61
N SER A 133 -10.93 21.27 10.01
CA SER A 133 -10.98 22.74 9.99
C SER A 133 -11.10 23.33 8.58
N LYS A 134 -10.76 22.58 7.51
CA LYS A 134 -10.87 23.08 6.12
C LYS A 134 -12.26 22.90 5.51
N ASP A 135 -13.13 22.08 6.11
CA ASP A 135 -14.48 21.81 5.59
C ASP A 135 -15.55 22.72 6.22
N LYS A 136 -15.16 23.60 7.16
CA LYS A 136 -16.07 24.51 7.88
C LYS A 136 -16.21 25.90 7.24
N SER A 137 -15.57 26.14 6.10
CA SER A 137 -15.62 27.43 5.38
C SER A 137 -16.57 27.48 4.19
N SER A 138 -17.40 26.44 3.95
CA SER A 138 -18.33 26.45 2.80
C SER A 138 -19.81 26.20 3.13
N LEU A 139 -20.21 26.07 4.40
CA LEU A 139 -21.64 25.94 4.76
C LEU A 139 -21.95 26.62 6.10
N LYS A 140 -21.87 27.95 6.14
CA LYS A 140 -22.69 28.76 7.07
C LYS A 140 -23.80 29.42 6.26
N ASN A 141 -24.81 28.64 5.90
CA ASN A 141 -26.14 29.15 5.60
C ASN A 141 -27.13 28.00 5.63
N THR A 142 -28.07 28.04 6.58
CA THR A 142 -29.50 27.70 6.41
C THR A 142 -30.18 27.59 7.78
N SER A 143 -30.57 28.75 8.30
CA SER A 143 -31.85 28.88 9.00
C SER A 143 -32.59 30.06 8.37
N SER A 144 -33.04 29.84 7.14
CA SER A 144 -34.06 30.63 6.48
C SER A 144 -34.87 29.71 5.58
N ILE A 145 -35.96 29.20 6.16
CA ILE A 145 -37.13 28.74 5.44
C ILE A 145 -37.61 29.95 4.62
N VAL A 146 -37.39 29.95 3.32
CA VAL A 146 -38.06 30.86 2.37
C VAL A 146 -38.33 30.13 1.06
N ASN A 147 -39.60 30.22 0.66
CA ASN A 147 -40.21 29.52 -0.46
C ASN A 147 -39.52 29.78 -1.80
N ARG A 148 -39.21 28.69 -2.52
CA ARG A 148 -38.85 28.73 -3.95
C ARG A 148 -40.13 28.85 -4.79
N THR A 149 -40.47 30.07 -5.18
CA THR A 149 -41.30 30.34 -6.36
C THR A 149 -41.01 31.76 -6.83
N SER A 150 -40.26 31.89 -7.93
CA SER A 150 -40.29 33.00 -8.90
C SER A 150 -39.17 32.77 -9.92
N GLN A 151 -39.40 31.89 -10.90
CA GLN A 151 -38.66 31.95 -12.16
C GLN A 151 -39.30 33.08 -12.98
N THR A 152 -38.47 33.99 -13.50
CA THR A 152 -38.90 35.16 -14.25
C THR A 152 -39.58 34.76 -15.57
N GLN A 153 -40.75 35.34 -15.84
CA GLN A 153 -41.64 35.08 -16.98
C GLN A 153 -40.90 35.02 -18.34
N SER A 154 -39.85 35.82 -18.52
CA SER A 154 -39.05 35.89 -19.74
C SER A 154 -38.29 34.61 -20.10
N GLN A 155 -37.97 33.75 -19.12
CA GLN A 155 -37.26 32.49 -19.38
C GLN A 155 -38.22 31.36 -19.77
N ILE A 156 -39.48 31.41 -19.31
CA ILE A 156 -40.49 30.39 -19.62
C ILE A 156 -40.90 30.48 -21.11
N ASP A 157 -41.05 31.69 -21.64
CA ASP A 157 -41.44 31.91 -23.04
C ASP A 157 -40.34 31.45 -24.01
N GLN A 158 -39.07 31.58 -23.61
CA GLN A 158 -37.92 31.20 -24.44
C GLN A 158 -37.75 29.67 -24.53
N ASP A 159 -37.94 28.97 -23.41
CA ASP A 159 -37.86 27.50 -23.37
C ASP A 159 -39.05 26.83 -24.08
N GLN A 160 -40.25 27.46 -24.04
CA GLN A 160 -41.44 26.91 -24.70
C GLN A 160 -41.35 26.98 -26.24
N LEU A 161 -40.75 28.05 -26.78
CA LEU A 161 -40.48 28.20 -28.22
C LEU A 161 -39.42 27.21 -28.72
N LEU A 162 -38.40 26.91 -27.91
CA LEU A 162 -37.36 25.94 -28.25
C LEU A 162 -37.93 24.50 -28.27
N ALA A 163 -38.79 24.15 -27.32
CA ALA A 163 -39.42 22.83 -27.25
C ALA A 163 -40.35 22.53 -28.44
N LEU A 164 -41.06 23.55 -28.95
CA LEU A 164 -41.93 23.42 -30.12
C LEU A 164 -41.14 23.25 -31.43
N ALA A 165 -39.94 23.84 -31.53
CA ALA A 165 -39.06 23.68 -32.68
C ALA A 165 -38.51 22.24 -32.79
N LEU A 166 -38.03 21.68 -31.66
CA LEU A 166 -37.46 20.33 -31.61
C LEU A 166 -38.51 19.24 -31.89
N SER A 167 -39.77 19.46 -31.51
CA SER A 167 -40.84 18.48 -31.70
C SER A 167 -41.25 18.27 -33.16
N ARG A 168 -40.87 19.17 -34.09
CA ARG A 168 -41.18 19.04 -35.53
C ARG A 168 -40.13 18.24 -36.30
N GLU A 169 -38.96 17.99 -35.72
CA GLU A 169 -37.84 17.34 -36.41
C GLU A 169 -37.91 15.79 -36.35
N ASP A 170 -38.63 15.21 -35.38
CA ASP A 170 -38.74 13.76 -35.20
C ASP A 170 -39.88 13.08 -36.01
N ASN A 171 -40.83 13.85 -36.56
CA ASN A 171 -41.95 13.27 -37.32
C ASN A 171 -41.63 12.97 -38.81
N SER A 172 -40.35 13.11 -39.20
CA SER A 172 -39.91 12.91 -40.60
C SER A 172 -38.92 11.74 -40.80
N ARG A 173 -38.61 10.93 -39.76
CA ARG A 173 -37.53 9.90 -39.86
C ARG A 173 -37.87 8.48 -39.39
N THR A 174 -39.13 8.05 -39.47
CA THR A 174 -39.46 6.61 -39.32
C THR A 174 -40.03 6.02 -40.60
N SER A 175 -39.15 5.49 -41.45
CA SER A 175 -39.47 4.49 -42.47
C SER A 175 -38.19 3.70 -42.78
N GLY A 176 -37.96 2.57 -42.11
CA GLY A 176 -36.92 1.64 -42.53
C GLY A 176 -36.26 0.79 -41.45
N ALA A 177 -36.88 -0.37 -41.18
CA ALA A 177 -36.24 -1.69 -41.07
C ALA A 177 -35.41 -2.12 -39.82
N SER A 178 -35.89 -3.25 -39.28
CA SER A 178 -35.17 -4.46 -38.79
C SER A 178 -34.42 -4.49 -37.44
N ASN A 179 -35.09 -5.12 -36.46
CA ASN A 179 -34.67 -6.16 -35.48
C ASN A 179 -33.35 -6.97 -35.74
N PRO A 180 -32.83 -7.83 -34.81
CA PRO A 180 -33.12 -8.09 -33.37
C PRO A 180 -31.88 -8.38 -32.43
N SER A 181 -32.18 -8.68 -31.14
CA SER A 181 -31.52 -9.61 -30.17
C SER A 181 -30.10 -9.30 -29.63
N THR A 182 -29.78 -9.09 -28.34
CA THR A 182 -30.07 -9.66 -26.99
C THR A 182 -29.56 -11.08 -26.68
N SER A 183 -28.56 -11.17 -25.77
CA SER A 183 -28.50 -12.01 -24.54
C SER A 183 -27.04 -12.17 -24.06
N SER A 184 -26.67 -11.63 -22.88
CA SER A 184 -26.59 -12.24 -21.51
C SER A 184 -25.18 -12.77 -21.17
N SER A 185 -24.41 -12.13 -20.27
CA SER A 185 -24.39 -12.26 -18.79
C SER A 185 -23.41 -13.33 -18.26
N SER A 186 -22.48 -12.92 -17.38
CA SER A 186 -22.18 -13.61 -16.10
C SER A 186 -21.11 -12.86 -15.30
N ASN A 187 -21.51 -12.30 -14.15
CA ASN A 187 -20.63 -11.82 -13.08
C ASN A 187 -20.44 -12.94 -12.05
N LYS A 188 -19.21 -13.22 -11.61
CA LYS A 188 -18.94 -14.04 -10.41
C LYS A 188 -18.14 -13.21 -9.40
N ALA A 189 -18.68 -13.14 -8.18
CA ALA A 189 -18.06 -12.55 -7.01
C ALA A 189 -17.27 -13.62 -6.21
N CYS A 190 -16.12 -13.25 -5.66
CA CYS A 190 -15.35 -14.06 -4.72
C CYS A 190 -15.56 -13.56 -3.28
N ARG A 191 -15.90 -14.49 -2.37
CA ARG A 191 -15.79 -14.31 -0.91
C ARG A 191 -14.54 -15.04 -0.41
N VAL A 192 -13.86 -14.45 0.56
CA VAL A 192 -12.75 -15.03 1.34
C VAL A 192 -13.28 -15.58 2.66
N SER A 193 -12.75 -16.73 3.08
CA SER A 193 -12.85 -17.29 4.44
C SER A 193 -11.53 -17.10 5.16
#